data_AF-V8C713-F1
#
_entry.id   AF-V8C713-F1
#
_cell.length_a   1.000
_cell.length_b   1.000
_cell.length_c   1.000
_cell.angle_alpha   90.00
_cell.angle_beta   90.00
_cell.angle_gamma   90.00
#
_symmetry.space_group_name_H-M   'P 1'
#
loop_
_entity.id
_entity.type
_entity.pdbx_description
1 polymer ?
#
loop_
_entity_poly.entity_id
_entity_poly.type
_entity_poly.pdbx_seq_one_letter_code
_entity_poly.pdbx_strand_id
1 'polypeptide(L)'
;MAITKILNIQESEGRNPTTHLKNALEYIQNPDKTEECVLVGGINCLPDTAFEQMEETKNIFNKTGKRQGYHVIISFSPEEKVSAEQAIYVLEHFAKDVLGEDYEAVYAVHTDREHMHGHLIWNSVSMTTGKKYNSPKGNWKNHLQPIEIIWR
;
A
#
# COMPACT_ATOMS: atom_id res chain seq x y z
N MET A 1 7.03 18.10 5.14
CA MET A 1 5.81 17.73 4.39
C MET A 1 6.08 16.45 3.61
N ALA A 2 5.05 15.65 3.36
CA ALA A 2 5.11 14.51 2.45
C ALA A 2 4.10 14.65 1.31
N ILE A 3 4.46 14.13 0.13
CA ILE A 3 3.60 14.09 -1.06
C ILE A 3 3.19 12.65 -1.31
N THR A 4 1.89 12.44 -1.54
CA THR A 4 1.30 11.13 -1.87
C THR A 4 0.95 10.99 -3.36
N LYS A 5 1.25 9.83 -3.95
CA LYS A 5 0.80 9.43 -5.29
C LYS A 5 0.05 8.12 -5.20
N ILE A 6 -1.06 7.99 -5.92
CA ILE A 6 -1.87 6.76 -5.91
C ILE A 6 -1.98 6.21 -7.33
N LEU A 7 -1.75 4.91 -7.45
CA LEU A 7 -1.85 4.15 -8.67
C LEU A 7 -2.89 3.05 -8.48
N ASN A 8 -3.65 2.75 -9.54
CA ASN A 8 -4.49 1.55 -9.56
C ASN A 8 -3.68 0.39 -10.13
N ILE A 9 -3.68 -0.74 -9.43
CA ILE A 9 -3.13 -1.99 -9.96
C ILE A 9 -4.25 -2.66 -10.74
N GLN A 10 -4.16 -2.65 -12.08
CA GLN A 10 -5.12 -3.33 -12.94
C GLN A 10 -4.76 -4.80 -13.12
N GLU A 11 -5.74 -5.61 -13.51
CA GLU A 11 -5.46 -6.99 -13.93
C GLU A 11 -4.49 -7.06 -15.10
N SER A 12 -3.78 -8.18 -15.22
CA SER A 12 -2.97 -8.43 -16.41
C SER A 12 -3.81 -8.93 -17.58
N GLU A 13 -3.53 -8.45 -18.78
CA GLU A 13 -4.17 -8.93 -20.01
C GLU A 13 -3.56 -10.25 -20.46
N GLY A 14 -4.41 -11.24 -20.78
CA GLY A 14 -3.98 -12.52 -21.36
C GLY A 14 -3.16 -13.45 -20.43
N ARG A 15 -3.14 -13.17 -19.11
CA ARG A 15 -2.47 -13.98 -18.07
C ARG A 15 -3.36 -14.07 -16.82
N ASN A 16 -2.86 -14.66 -15.72
CA ASN A 16 -3.55 -14.65 -14.43
C ASN A 16 -3.82 -13.19 -13.99
N PRO A 17 -5.09 -12.75 -13.84
CA PRO A 17 -5.46 -11.39 -13.49
C PRO A 17 -4.66 -10.77 -12.33
N THR A 18 -4.24 -11.58 -11.35
CA THR A 18 -3.56 -11.12 -10.13
C THR A 18 -2.06 -10.87 -10.29
N THR A 19 -1.48 -11.14 -11.48
CA THR A 19 -0.02 -11.02 -11.75
C THR A 19 0.55 -9.65 -11.37
N HIS A 20 -0.13 -8.55 -11.73
CA HIS A 20 0.38 -7.21 -11.41
C HIS A 20 0.35 -6.90 -9.91
N LEU A 21 -0.59 -7.49 -9.16
CA LEU A 21 -0.64 -7.34 -7.71
C LEU A 21 0.54 -8.08 -7.06
N LYS A 22 0.80 -9.31 -7.51
CA LYS A 22 1.96 -10.10 -7.05
C LYS A 22 3.27 -9.33 -7.26
N ASN A 23 3.52 -8.89 -8.49
CA ASN A 23 4.74 -8.15 -8.83
C ASN A 23 4.88 -6.85 -8.01
N ALA A 24 3.77 -6.16 -7.72
CA ALA A 24 3.81 -4.94 -6.93
C ALA A 24 4.13 -5.23 -5.46
N LEU A 25 3.57 -6.29 -4.86
CA LEU A 25 3.89 -6.72 -3.50
C LEU A 25 5.34 -7.18 -3.38
N GLU A 26 5.84 -7.96 -4.35
CA GLU A 26 7.26 -8.36 -4.41
C GLU A 26 8.18 -7.15 -4.55
N TYR A 27 7.79 -6.15 -5.35
CA TYR A 27 8.58 -4.93 -5.53
C TYR A 27 8.72 -4.11 -4.25
N ILE A 28 7.63 -3.87 -3.53
CA ILE A 28 7.67 -3.02 -2.33
C ILE A 28 8.41 -3.70 -1.18
N GLN A 29 8.45 -5.03 -1.15
CA GLN A 29 9.09 -5.83 -0.10
C GLN A 29 10.54 -6.20 -0.41
N ASN A 30 11.14 -5.68 -1.49
CA ASN A 30 12.50 -6.06 -1.88
C ASN A 30 13.52 -5.80 -0.74
N PRO A 31 14.22 -6.84 -0.24
CA PRO A 31 15.12 -6.75 0.91
C PRO A 31 16.28 -5.77 0.71
N ASP A 32 16.77 -5.61 -0.53
CA ASP A 32 17.84 -4.66 -0.87
C ASP A 32 17.43 -3.20 -0.61
N LYS A 33 16.12 -2.94 -0.52
CA LYS A 33 15.54 -1.61 -0.36
C LYS A 33 14.96 -1.36 1.03
N THR A 34 14.71 -2.41 1.80
CA THR A 34 13.89 -2.37 3.03
C THR A 34 14.68 -2.77 4.28
N GLU A 35 16.01 -2.63 4.22
CA GLU A 35 16.93 -3.08 5.27
C GLU A 35 16.68 -4.55 5.65
N GLU A 36 16.79 -5.47 4.69
CA GLU A 36 16.53 -6.90 4.89
C GLU A 36 15.10 -7.17 5.42
N CYS A 37 14.11 -6.45 4.87
CA CYS A 37 12.68 -6.52 5.22
C CYS A 37 12.31 -5.98 6.61
N VAL A 38 13.23 -5.39 7.38
CA VAL A 38 12.91 -4.77 8.68
C VAL A 38 11.90 -3.63 8.52
N LEU A 39 11.93 -2.94 7.38
CA LEU A 39 11.05 -1.82 7.08
C LEU A 39 9.79 -2.24 6.30
N VAL A 40 9.24 -3.42 6.60
CA VAL A 40 8.00 -3.95 5.98
C VAL A 40 7.00 -4.33 7.07
N GLY A 41 5.74 -3.95 6.87
CA GLY A 41 4.64 -4.34 7.76
C GLY A 41 3.35 -4.65 7.01
N GLY A 42 2.42 -5.31 7.70
CA GLY A 42 1.14 -5.75 7.15
C GLY A 42 -0.04 -5.31 8.01
N ILE A 43 -1.19 -5.08 7.37
CA ILE A 43 -2.48 -4.83 7.99
C ILE A 43 -3.42 -5.94 7.54
N ASN A 44 -4.04 -6.65 8.49
CA ASN A 44 -4.95 -7.78 8.24
C ASN A 44 -4.38 -8.91 7.36
N CYS A 45 -3.06 -8.92 7.17
CA CYS A 45 -2.32 -9.98 6.51
C CYS A 45 -0.86 -9.97 6.99
N LEU A 46 -0.22 -11.14 6.89
CA LEU A 46 1.24 -11.22 6.99
C LEU A 46 1.89 -10.82 5.66
N PRO A 47 2.97 -10.02 5.64
CA PRO A 47 3.64 -9.58 4.42
C PRO A 47 4.05 -10.74 3.49
N ASP A 48 4.64 -11.79 4.07
CA ASP A 48 5.12 -12.98 3.36
C ASP A 48 4.02 -13.75 2.61
N THR A 49 2.79 -13.70 3.11
CA THR A 49 1.63 -14.41 2.53
C THR A 49 0.56 -13.43 2.04
N ALA A 50 0.89 -12.15 1.90
CA ALA A 50 -0.09 -11.10 1.61
C ALA A 50 -0.75 -11.30 0.25
N PHE A 51 0.01 -11.77 -0.75
CA PHE A 51 -0.53 -12.04 -2.08
C PHE A 51 -1.60 -13.12 -2.04
N GLU A 52 -1.32 -14.25 -1.38
CA GLU A 52 -2.22 -15.39 -1.27
C GLU A 52 -3.51 -15.00 -0.55
N GLN A 53 -3.40 -14.31 0.59
CA GLN A 53 -4.57 -13.82 1.35
C GLN A 53 -5.43 -12.86 0.51
N MET A 54 -4.79 -11.90 -0.16
CA MET A 54 -5.51 -10.94 -1.01
C MET A 54 -6.19 -11.62 -2.20
N GLU A 55 -5.57 -12.62 -2.81
CA GLU A 55 -6.15 -13.41 -3.90
C GLU A 55 -7.30 -14.27 -3.40
N GLU A 56 -7.15 -14.91 -2.25
CA GLU A 56 -8.20 -15.71 -1.59
C GLU A 56 -9.45 -14.88 -1.30
N THR A 57 -9.30 -13.68 -0.72
CA THR A 57 -10.42 -12.74 -0.51
C THR A 57 -11.16 -12.44 -1.81
N LYS A 58 -10.45 -12.23 -2.92
CA LYS A 58 -11.11 -12.01 -4.23
C LYS A 58 -11.85 -13.24 -4.72
N ASN A 59 -11.32 -14.43 -4.48
CA ASN A 59 -11.94 -15.69 -4.88
C ASN A 59 -13.22 -15.95 -4.07
N ILE A 60 -13.18 -15.78 -2.74
CA ILE A 60 -14.33 -15.94 -1.84
C ILE A 60 -15.51 -15.08 -2.30
N PHE A 61 -15.25 -13.82 -2.67
CA PHE A 61 -16.30 -12.89 -3.09
C PHE A 61 -16.56 -12.87 -4.61
N ASN A 62 -15.91 -13.75 -5.38
CA ASN A 62 -16.01 -13.80 -6.85
C ASN A 62 -15.72 -12.43 -7.52
N LYS A 63 -14.65 -11.76 -7.09
CA LYS A 63 -14.21 -10.41 -7.54
C LYS A 63 -12.79 -10.42 -8.13
N THR A 64 -12.51 -11.42 -8.95
CA THR A 64 -11.16 -11.75 -9.46
C THR A 64 -10.66 -10.85 -10.59
N GLY A 65 -11.54 -10.14 -11.30
CA GLY A 65 -11.17 -9.28 -12.43
C GLY A 65 -11.05 -7.79 -12.11
N LYS A 66 -10.68 -7.02 -13.15
CA LYS A 66 -10.49 -5.56 -13.17
C LYS A 66 -9.38 -5.11 -12.21
N ARG A 67 -9.59 -4.01 -11.49
CA ARG A 67 -8.65 -3.51 -10.49
C ARG A 67 -8.40 -4.55 -9.40
N GLN A 68 -7.13 -4.85 -9.19
CA GLN A 68 -6.62 -5.85 -8.25
C GLN A 68 -6.21 -5.24 -6.91
N GLY A 69 -5.70 -4.00 -6.92
CA GLY A 69 -5.32 -3.28 -5.72
C GLY A 69 -5.03 -1.81 -5.99
N TYR A 70 -4.51 -1.14 -4.99
CA TYR A 70 -4.03 0.24 -5.07
C TYR A 70 -2.60 0.29 -4.57
N HIS A 71 -1.80 1.18 -5.13
CA HIS A 71 -0.42 1.42 -4.72
C HIS A 71 -0.25 2.90 -4.41
N VAL A 72 -0.03 3.21 -3.15
CA VAL A 72 0.29 4.54 -2.65
C VAL A 72 1.80 4.65 -2.47
N ILE A 73 2.33 5.80 -2.88
CA ILE A 73 3.73 6.20 -2.69
C ILE A 73 3.70 7.47 -1.85
N ILE A 74 4.39 7.48 -0.71
CA ILE A 74 4.56 8.64 0.16
C ILE A 74 6.01 9.09 0.08
N SER A 75 6.28 10.23 -0.56
CA SER A 75 7.62 10.80 -0.65
C SER A 75 7.82 11.82 0.46
N PHE A 76 8.86 11.61 1.28
CA PHE A 76 9.23 12.53 2.35
C PHE A 76 10.14 13.62 1.80
N SER A 77 9.91 14.89 2.17
CA SER A 77 10.80 15.98 1.79
C SER A 77 12.19 15.77 2.38
N PRO A 78 13.28 16.07 1.66
CA PRO A 78 14.64 16.01 2.20
C PRO A 78 14.87 16.99 3.37
N GLU A 79 14.10 18.07 3.39
CA GLU A 79 14.13 19.08 4.46
C GLU A 79 13.46 18.56 5.74
N GLU A 80 12.58 17.57 5.60
CA GLU A 80 11.93 16.91 6.74
C GLU A 80 12.87 15.80 7.24
N LYS A 81 13.48 16.00 8.41
CA LYS A 81 14.33 14.98 9.05
C LYS A 81 13.47 13.83 9.59
N VAL A 82 13.01 12.96 8.70
CA VAL A 82 12.22 11.78 9.02
C VAL A 82 13.15 10.58 9.16
N SER A 83 13.03 9.84 10.26
CA SER A 83 13.68 8.55 10.47
C SER A 83 12.88 7.40 9.82
N ALA A 84 13.50 6.26 9.57
CA ALA A 84 12.81 5.09 9.01
C ALA A 84 11.65 4.62 9.89
N GLU A 85 11.82 4.65 11.22
CA GLU A 85 10.79 4.34 12.22
C GLU A 85 9.59 5.29 12.11
N GLN A 86 9.84 6.59 11.96
CA GLN A 86 8.78 7.57 11.74
C GLN A 86 8.08 7.38 10.40
N ALA A 87 8.82 7.03 9.34
CA ALA A 87 8.24 6.75 8.03
C ALA A 87 7.31 5.52 8.08
N ILE A 88 7.73 4.46 8.79
CA ILE A 88 6.90 3.27 9.06
C ILE A 88 5.64 3.66 9.86
N TYR A 89 5.80 4.42 10.94
CA TYR A 89 4.68 4.89 11.75
C TYR A 89 3.65 5.66 10.91
N VAL A 90 4.12 6.59 10.06
CA VAL A 90 3.26 7.37 9.17
C VAL A 90 2.50 6.48 8.19
N LEU A 91 3.16 5.49 7.58
CA LEU A 91 2.52 4.54 6.67
C LEU A 91 1.46 3.69 7.36
N GLU A 92 1.77 3.16 8.55
CA GLU A 92 0.86 2.31 9.31
C GLU A 92 -0.40 3.09 9.72
N HIS A 93 -0.23 4.30 10.26
CA HIS A 93 -1.35 5.14 10.68
C HIS A 93 -2.20 5.56 9.47
N PHE A 94 -1.55 5.98 8.39
CA PHE A 94 -2.26 6.30 7.15
C PHE A 94 -3.05 5.09 6.62
N ALA A 95 -2.48 3.89 6.66
CA ALA A 95 -3.17 2.68 6.22
C ALA A 95 -4.40 2.40 7.09
N LYS A 96 -4.26 2.46 8.42
CA LYS A 96 -5.37 2.25 9.37
C LYS A 96 -6.48 3.29 9.19
N ASP A 97 -6.14 4.56 9.02
CA ASP A 97 -7.11 5.64 8.83
C ASP A 97 -7.90 5.49 7.53
N VAL A 98 -7.23 5.07 6.44
CA VAL A 98 -7.84 4.97 5.11
C VAL A 98 -8.62 3.66 4.93
N LEU A 99 -8.14 2.58 5.52
CA LEU A 99 -8.63 1.22 5.25
C LEU A 99 -9.51 0.67 6.36
N GLY A 100 -9.38 1.20 7.58
CA GLY A 100 -9.96 0.59 8.78
C GLY A 100 -9.59 -0.87 8.91
N GLU A 101 -10.56 -1.69 9.33
CA GLU A 101 -10.39 -3.14 9.54
C GLU A 101 -10.80 -3.98 8.31
N ASP A 102 -11.12 -3.32 7.18
CA ASP A 102 -11.87 -3.96 6.09
C ASP A 102 -11.00 -4.52 4.96
N TYR A 103 -9.70 -4.19 4.92
CA TYR A 103 -8.81 -4.54 3.80
C TYR A 103 -7.47 -5.10 4.29
N GLU A 104 -6.94 -6.06 3.55
CA GLU A 104 -5.53 -6.45 3.69
C GLU A 104 -4.62 -5.42 3.01
N ALA A 105 -3.49 -5.10 3.65
CA ALA A 105 -2.49 -4.18 3.10
C ALA A 105 -1.06 -4.53 3.53
N VAL A 106 -0.09 -4.12 2.71
CA VAL A 106 1.34 -4.17 3.02
C VAL A 106 1.92 -2.78 2.82
N TYR A 107 2.70 -2.32 3.80
CA TYR A 107 3.47 -1.09 3.70
C TYR A 107 4.97 -1.36 3.84
N ALA A 108 5.77 -0.53 3.19
CA ALA A 108 7.23 -0.65 3.22
C ALA A 108 7.91 0.72 3.07
N VAL A 109 9.10 0.90 3.64
CA VAL A 109 9.95 2.07 3.40
C VAL A 109 11.16 1.66 2.56
N HIS A 110 11.38 2.37 1.45
CA HIS A 110 12.54 2.19 0.59
C HIS A 110 13.64 3.20 0.96
N THR A 111 14.85 2.69 1.20
CA THR A 111 16.05 3.45 1.60
C THR A 111 17.16 3.44 0.53
N ASP A 112 16.91 2.85 -0.64
CA ASP A 112 17.86 2.67 -1.74
C ASP A 112 18.16 3.96 -2.55
N ARG A 113 17.55 5.09 -2.17
CA ARG A 113 17.63 6.38 -2.87
C ARG A 113 18.07 7.48 -1.92
N GLU A 114 18.45 8.62 -2.49
CA GLU A 114 18.83 9.82 -1.73
C GLU A 114 17.75 10.27 -0.73
N HIS A 115 16.48 9.97 -1.04
CA HIS A 115 15.35 10.28 -0.17
C HIS A 115 14.49 9.04 0.07
N MET A 116 14.15 8.81 1.33
CA MET A 116 13.23 7.76 1.71
C MET A 116 11.85 8.00 1.11
N HIS A 117 11.22 6.90 0.72
CA HIS A 117 9.83 6.93 0.28
C HIS A 117 9.11 5.68 0.79
N GLY A 118 7.90 5.92 1.28
CA GLY A 118 6.99 4.89 1.73
C GLY A 118 6.17 4.34 0.57
N HIS A 119 5.86 3.06 0.64
CA HIS A 119 4.93 2.36 -0.23
C HIS A 119 3.84 1.74 0.61
N LEU A 120 2.61 1.78 0.11
CA LEU A 120 1.47 1.07 0.69
C LEU A 120 0.68 0.43 -0.45
N ILE A 121 0.44 -0.88 -0.36
CA ILE A 121 -0.42 -1.62 -1.29
C ILE A 121 -1.55 -2.25 -0.50
N TRP A 122 -2.79 -2.07 -0.95
CA TRP A 122 -3.94 -2.77 -0.35
C TRP A 122 -4.83 -3.45 -1.39
N ASN A 123 -5.59 -4.42 -0.89
CA ASN A 123 -6.52 -5.20 -1.69
C ASN A 123 -7.64 -4.33 -2.27
N SER A 124 -8.06 -4.62 -3.50
CA SER A 124 -9.19 -3.91 -4.09
C SER A 124 -10.54 -4.28 -3.51
N VAL A 125 -10.65 -5.43 -2.83
CA VAL A 125 -11.88 -6.03 -2.31
C VAL A 125 -11.79 -6.06 -0.78
N SER A 126 -12.87 -5.65 -0.11
CA SER A 126 -12.94 -5.72 1.35
C SER A 126 -13.10 -7.18 1.79
N MET A 127 -12.29 -7.62 2.75
CA MET A 127 -12.34 -8.97 3.33
C MET A 127 -13.61 -9.19 4.18
N THR A 128 -14.22 -8.10 4.66
CA THR A 128 -15.43 -8.14 5.49
C THR A 128 -16.72 -8.14 4.66
N THR A 129 -16.77 -7.35 3.57
CA THR A 129 -18.02 -7.09 2.83
C THR A 129 -18.00 -7.59 1.39
N GLY A 130 -16.83 -7.93 0.83
CA GLY A 130 -16.67 -8.27 -0.58
C GLY A 130 -16.86 -7.09 -1.55
N LYS A 131 -17.11 -5.88 -1.04
CA LYS A 131 -17.25 -4.68 -1.88
C LYS A 131 -15.89 -4.19 -2.33
N LYS A 132 -15.81 -3.71 -3.58
CA LYS A 132 -14.61 -3.04 -4.08
C LYS A 132 -14.43 -1.71 -3.34
N TYR A 133 -13.20 -1.36 -3.00
CA TYR A 133 -12.88 -0.09 -2.35
C TYR A 133 -13.47 1.10 -3.12
N ASN A 134 -14.25 1.92 -2.41
CA ASN A 134 -14.94 3.06 -2.98
C ASN A 134 -14.01 4.28 -2.98
N SER A 135 -13.13 4.29 -3.98
CA SER A 135 -12.17 5.35 -4.22
C SER A 135 -12.89 6.69 -4.54
N PRO A 136 -12.70 7.78 -3.76
CA PRO A 136 -13.41 9.04 -4.00
C PRO A 136 -13.05 9.64 -5.37
N LYS A 137 -14.01 9.66 -6.30
CA LYS A 137 -13.79 10.14 -7.68
C LYS A 137 -13.23 11.57 -7.68
N GLY A 138 -12.02 11.73 -8.20
CA GLY A 138 -11.44 13.03 -8.58
C GLY A 138 -10.74 13.82 -7.48
N ASN A 139 -10.63 13.31 -6.24
CA ASN A 139 -10.12 14.14 -5.14
C ASN A 139 -9.18 13.46 -4.13
N TRP A 140 -8.46 12.40 -4.53
CA TRP A 140 -7.47 11.75 -3.65
C TRP A 140 -6.39 12.71 -3.14
N LYS A 141 -5.93 13.64 -4.00
CA LYS A 141 -4.93 14.65 -3.61
C LYS A 141 -5.38 15.48 -2.42
N ASN A 142 -6.65 15.86 -2.35
CA ASN A 142 -7.16 16.72 -1.28
C ASN A 142 -7.63 15.95 -0.04
N HIS A 143 -7.86 14.63 -0.15
CA HIS A 143 -8.25 13.79 0.98
C HIS A 143 -7.04 13.21 1.72
N LEU A 144 -5.88 13.14 1.06
CA LEU A 144 -4.70 12.41 1.53
C LEU A 144 -3.44 13.28 1.50
N GLN A 145 -3.58 14.59 1.30
CA GLN A 145 -2.51 15.59 1.39
C GLN A 145 -3.01 16.93 1.95
N PRO A 146 -2.09 17.74 2.50
CA PRO A 146 -0.76 17.31 2.95
C PRO A 146 -0.90 16.33 4.12
N ILE A 147 -0.02 15.32 4.18
CA ILE A 147 0.20 14.65 5.46
C ILE A 147 1.00 15.66 6.28
N GLU A 148 0.31 16.38 7.15
CA GLU A 148 0.97 17.21 8.16
C GLU A 148 1.65 16.25 9.13
N ILE A 149 2.97 16.20 8.99
CA ILE A 149 3.83 15.48 9.90
C ILE A 149 3.94 16.37 11.16
N ILE A 150 2.92 16.33 12.03
CA ILE A 150 2.88 17.13 13.25
C ILE A 150 3.69 16.39 14.33
N TRP A 151 4.97 16.74 14.46
CA TRP A 151 5.84 16.30 15.55
C TRP A 151 6.23 17.46 16.49
N ARG A 152 5.35 18.46 16.67
CA ARG A 152 5.60 19.54 17.62
C ARG A 152 5.14 19.19 19.02
#